data_AF-A0A4Q3WZJ5-F1
#
_entry.id   AF-A0A4Q3WZJ5-F1
#
_cell.length_a   1.000
_cell.length_b   1.000
_cell.length_c   1.000
_cell.angle_alpha   90.00
_cell.angle_beta   90.00
_cell.angle_gamma   90.00
#
_symmetry.space_group_name_H-M   'P 1'
#
loop_
_entity.id
_entity.type
_entity.pdbx_description
1 polymer ?
#
loop_
_entity_poly.entity_id
_entity_poly.type
_entity_poly.pdbx_seq_one_letter_code
_entity_poly.pdbx_strand_id
1 'polypeptide(L)'
;MVAEHLIGFDARFEPGLCSRYWEPMRRANFLLLAGTPVPLSIDSMVWPSVFLKANSPFPELDEQAFEMPPLDAAISDAGLWGDLTVLKSQLQTQISTTSAPHWIIGVTLLCDASAEVLAHLKMSQGPTQPAVIGPDWLLLGYDVADVSQTSGLSNCSYSPTEAFSIAAQWSRELNDFHLFDDWEKARAFAAMTDARMPSHSPFFAFGLWLIPS
;
A
#
# COMPACT_ATOMS: atom_id res chain seq x y z
N MET A 1 -16.98 -6.86 -16.07
CA MET A 1 -15.58 -7.31 -16.02
C MET A 1 -14.90 -6.36 -15.07
N VAL A 2 -14.27 -6.87 -14.01
CA VAL A 2 -13.48 -6.03 -13.11
C VAL A 2 -12.28 -5.53 -13.90
N ALA A 3 -12.03 -4.23 -13.87
CA ALA A 3 -10.85 -3.63 -14.48
C ALA A 3 -9.84 -3.30 -13.38
N GLU A 4 -8.57 -3.54 -13.68
CA GLU A 4 -7.45 -3.12 -12.85
C GLU A 4 -6.85 -1.86 -13.45
N HIS A 5 -6.83 -0.78 -12.67
CA HIS A 5 -6.38 0.54 -13.12
C HIS A 5 -5.11 0.94 -12.39
N LEU A 6 -4.07 1.34 -13.13
CA LEU A 6 -2.86 1.92 -12.55
C LEU A 6 -3.15 3.35 -12.07
N ILE A 7 -3.12 3.56 -10.76
CA ILE A 7 -3.54 4.82 -10.11
C ILE A 7 -2.38 5.68 -9.62
N GLY A 8 -1.16 5.14 -9.57
CA GLY A 8 0.03 5.95 -9.31
C GLY A 8 1.24 5.12 -8.93
N PHE A 9 2.28 5.82 -8.49
CA PHE A 9 3.56 5.27 -8.09
C PHE A 9 3.96 5.77 -6.72
N ASP A 10 4.83 5.03 -6.05
CA ASP A 10 5.44 5.46 -4.80
C ASP A 10 6.82 4.80 -4.66
N ALA A 11 7.63 5.33 -3.75
CA ALA A 11 8.82 4.66 -3.27
C ALA A 11 8.63 4.35 -1.79
N ARG A 12 8.68 3.08 -1.43
CA ARG A 12 8.53 2.59 -0.06
C ARG A 12 9.87 2.14 0.47
N PHE A 13 10.10 2.28 1.78
CA PHE A 13 11.33 1.76 2.38
C PHE A 13 11.48 0.27 2.10
N GLU A 14 12.72 -0.19 1.93
CA GLU A 14 12.97 -1.62 1.75
C GLU A 14 12.39 -2.41 2.94
N PRO A 15 11.64 -3.51 2.70
CA PRO A 15 10.94 -4.23 3.77
C PRO A 15 11.81 -4.61 4.96
N GLY A 16 13.08 -4.99 4.72
CA GLY A 16 14.05 -5.32 5.76
C GLY A 16 14.19 -4.22 6.83
N LEU A 17 14.17 -2.95 6.44
CA LEU A 17 14.26 -1.80 7.35
C LEU A 17 12.99 -1.63 8.19
N CYS A 18 11.84 -2.06 7.67
CA CYS A 18 10.56 -1.94 8.34
C CYS A 18 10.29 -3.07 9.36
N SER A 19 11.01 -4.20 9.24
CA SER A 19 10.81 -5.38 10.08
C SER A 19 10.85 -5.11 11.58
N ARG A 20 11.74 -4.20 12.02
CA ARG A 20 11.91 -3.79 13.42
C ARG A 20 10.68 -3.08 14.01
N TYR A 21 9.78 -2.55 13.18
CA TYR A 21 8.56 -1.88 13.66
C TYR A 21 7.37 -2.80 13.86
N TRP A 22 7.56 -4.08 13.53
CA TRP A 22 6.57 -5.13 13.71
C TRP A 22 6.93 -5.95 14.95
N GLU A 23 6.84 -5.32 16.12
CA GLU A 23 6.99 -6.00 17.40
C GLU A 23 5.86 -7.03 17.63
N PRO A 24 6.06 -8.06 18.46
CA PRO A 24 5.09 -9.13 18.67
C PRO A 24 3.66 -8.65 19.01
N MET A 25 3.54 -7.62 19.84
CA MET A 25 2.24 -7.05 20.21
C MET A 25 1.54 -6.39 19.02
N ARG A 26 2.28 -5.67 18.17
CA ARG A 26 1.72 -5.06 16.96
C ARG A 26 1.25 -6.14 15.98
N ARG A 27 2.07 -7.18 15.77
CA ARG A 27 1.70 -8.34 14.93
C ARG A 27 0.40 -9.00 15.41
N ALA A 28 0.30 -9.26 16.71
CA ALA A 28 -0.88 -9.90 17.30
C ALA A 28 -2.16 -9.05 17.15
N ASN A 29 -2.04 -7.73 17.18
CA ASN A 29 -3.18 -6.82 17.09
C ASN A 29 -3.64 -6.56 15.66
N PHE A 30 -2.74 -6.68 14.68
CA PHE A 30 -2.98 -6.16 13.33
C PHE A 30 -2.77 -7.18 12.21
N LEU A 31 -2.13 -8.34 12.44
CA LEU A 31 -1.89 -9.33 11.38
C LEU A 31 -2.68 -10.61 11.62
N LEU A 32 -3.24 -11.16 10.55
CA LEU A 32 -3.85 -12.49 10.56
C LEU A 32 -2.80 -13.63 10.51
N LEU A 33 -1.55 -13.30 10.16
CA LEU A 33 -0.42 -14.21 10.04
C LEU A 33 0.75 -13.60 10.82
N ALA A 34 0.79 -13.85 12.13
CA ALA A 34 1.79 -13.24 13.02
C ALA A 34 3.25 -13.56 12.61
N GLY A 35 3.47 -14.66 11.89
CA GLY A 35 4.77 -15.08 11.37
C GLY A 35 5.29 -14.31 10.16
N THR A 36 4.46 -13.49 9.50
CA THR A 36 4.85 -12.70 8.31
C THR A 36 5.98 -11.72 8.66
N PRO A 37 7.23 -11.90 8.19
CA PRO A 37 8.35 -11.09 8.66
C PRO A 37 8.13 -9.59 8.48
N VAL A 38 7.58 -9.17 7.35
CA VAL A 38 7.25 -7.76 7.05
C VAL A 38 5.97 -7.72 6.22
N PRO A 39 4.85 -7.21 6.77
CA PRO A 39 3.65 -6.97 5.97
C PRO A 39 3.88 -5.78 5.03
N LEU A 40 3.49 -5.96 3.77
CA LEU A 40 3.42 -4.88 2.80
C LEU A 40 1.97 -4.38 2.71
N SER A 41 1.80 -3.12 2.33
CA SER A 41 0.47 -2.51 2.27
C SER A 41 0.52 -1.18 1.51
N ILE A 42 -0.63 -0.75 0.97
CA ILE A 42 -0.78 0.62 0.46
C ILE A 42 -0.75 1.64 1.62
N ASP A 43 -1.15 1.21 2.81
CA ASP A 43 -1.17 1.99 4.04
C ASP A 43 0.25 2.38 4.47
N SER A 44 0.54 3.68 4.46
CA SER A 44 1.83 4.23 4.87
C SER A 44 2.14 4.03 6.35
N MET A 45 1.15 3.73 7.18
CA MET A 45 1.36 3.35 8.59
C MET A 45 1.81 1.90 8.72
N VAL A 46 1.66 1.06 7.69
CA VAL A 46 2.07 -0.35 7.68
C VAL A 46 3.39 -0.51 6.93
N TRP A 47 3.47 0.04 5.71
CA TRP A 47 4.67 0.04 4.88
C TRP A 47 4.98 1.49 4.45
N PRO A 48 5.98 2.16 5.05
CA PRO A 48 6.07 3.62 4.91
C PRO A 48 6.66 4.05 3.57
N SER A 49 6.14 5.17 3.02
CA SER A 49 6.78 5.89 1.91
C SER A 49 8.09 6.49 2.37
N VAL A 50 9.06 6.57 1.46
CA VAL A 50 10.31 7.26 1.72
C VAL A 50 10.13 8.78 1.76
N PHE A 51 9.01 9.30 1.24
CA PHE A 51 8.62 10.70 1.35
C PHE A 51 7.74 10.92 2.59
N LEU A 52 8.28 10.64 3.77
CA LEU A 52 7.51 10.74 5.02
C LEU A 52 7.06 12.18 5.28
N LYS A 53 5.81 12.31 5.73
CA LYS A 53 5.29 13.57 6.27
C LYS A 53 5.79 13.73 7.72
N ALA A 54 5.96 14.97 8.16
CA ALA A 54 6.27 15.27 9.56
C ALA A 54 5.28 14.57 10.51
N ASN A 55 5.79 14.02 11.62
CA ASN A 55 5.06 13.19 12.60
C ASN A 55 4.73 11.76 12.14
N SER A 56 5.60 11.17 11.31
CA SER A 56 5.58 9.73 11.07
C SER A 56 5.63 8.95 12.39
N PRO A 57 4.92 7.80 12.53
CA PRO A 57 5.10 6.93 13.68
C PRO A 57 6.47 6.22 13.68
N PHE A 58 7.32 6.48 12.68
CA PHE A 58 8.63 5.89 12.46
C PHE A 58 9.74 6.94 12.56
N PRO A 59 10.03 7.49 13.76
CA PRO A 59 10.96 8.61 13.92
C PRO A 59 12.39 8.28 13.43
N GLU A 60 12.82 7.03 13.49
CA GLU A 60 14.15 6.62 13.01
C GLU A 60 14.22 6.53 11.47
N LEU A 61 13.08 6.48 10.79
CA LEU A 61 13.01 6.58 9.34
C LEU A 61 12.94 8.04 8.88
N ASP A 62 12.52 8.97 9.74
CA ASP A 62 12.45 10.40 9.39
C ASP A 62 13.84 10.97 9.03
N GLU A 63 14.90 10.53 9.72
CA GLU A 63 16.29 10.91 9.39
C GLU A 63 16.75 10.35 8.04
N GLN A 64 16.08 9.31 7.54
CA GLN A 64 16.37 8.63 6.29
C GLN A 64 15.33 8.95 5.20
N ALA A 65 14.34 9.78 5.53
CA ALA A 65 13.29 10.15 4.59
C ALA A 65 13.85 11.11 3.54
N PHE A 66 13.32 10.97 2.34
CA PHE A 66 13.51 11.92 1.26
C PHE A 66 12.67 13.16 1.55
N GLU A 67 13.19 14.32 1.16
CA GLU A 67 12.43 15.55 1.20
C GLU A 67 11.19 15.40 0.32
N MET A 68 10.04 15.79 0.89
CA MET A 68 8.80 15.91 0.14
C MET A 68 9.05 16.78 -1.09
N PRO A 69 8.61 16.35 -2.26
CA PRO A 69 8.77 17.16 -3.46
C PRO A 69 7.98 18.46 -3.35
N PRO A 70 8.31 19.45 -4.19
CA PRO A 70 7.54 20.69 -4.25
C PRO A 70 6.06 20.42 -4.56
N LEU A 71 5.19 21.33 -4.10
CA LEU A 71 3.72 21.23 -4.21
C LEU A 71 3.18 21.06 -5.63
N ASP A 72 4.01 21.31 -6.65
CA ASP A 72 3.69 21.17 -8.07
C ASP A 72 4.08 19.80 -8.66
N ALA A 73 4.76 18.94 -7.90
CA ALA A 73 4.92 17.55 -8.28
C ALA A 73 3.53 16.93 -8.37
N ALA A 74 3.24 16.24 -9.49
CA ALA A 74 1.94 15.64 -9.80
C ALA A 74 1.61 14.47 -8.85
N ILE A 75 1.47 14.77 -7.56
CA ILE A 75 1.12 13.86 -6.47
C ILE A 75 -0.35 14.03 -6.19
N SER A 76 -1.09 12.93 -6.28
CA SER A 76 -2.49 12.85 -5.91
C SER A 76 -2.73 13.19 -4.43
N ASP A 77 -3.96 13.52 -4.07
CA ASP A 77 -4.33 13.69 -2.65
C ASP A 77 -4.06 12.41 -1.83
N ALA A 78 -4.04 11.27 -2.53
CA ALA A 78 -3.65 9.95 -2.05
C ALA A 78 -2.14 9.80 -1.78
N GLY A 79 -1.30 10.80 -2.06
CA GLY A 79 0.15 10.73 -1.87
C GLY A 79 0.90 9.92 -2.93
N LEU A 80 0.21 9.47 -3.98
CA LEU A 80 0.82 8.72 -5.08
C LEU A 80 1.25 9.66 -6.21
N TRP A 81 2.40 9.36 -6.79
CA TRP A 81 2.96 10.05 -7.95
C TRP A 81 2.24 9.65 -9.23
N GLY A 82 1.87 10.61 -10.07
CA GLY A 82 1.25 10.36 -11.37
C GLY A 82 2.25 9.96 -12.46
N ASP A 83 3.54 10.27 -12.31
CA ASP A 83 4.58 10.04 -13.31
C ASP A 83 5.80 9.33 -12.70
N LEU A 84 6.08 8.13 -13.21
CA LEU A 84 7.19 7.28 -12.77
C LEU A 84 8.56 7.88 -13.08
N THR A 85 8.69 8.59 -14.21
CA THR A 85 9.95 9.25 -14.59
C THR A 85 10.25 10.39 -13.63
N VAL A 86 9.23 11.17 -13.26
CA VAL A 86 9.37 12.26 -12.28
C VAL A 86 9.74 11.69 -10.90
N LEU A 87 9.08 10.63 -10.45
CA LEU A 87 9.44 9.93 -9.21
C LEU A 87 10.91 9.45 -9.23
N LYS A 88 11.33 8.73 -10.27
CA LYS A 88 12.72 8.25 -10.41
C LYS A 88 13.72 9.41 -10.41
N SER A 89 13.41 10.51 -11.10
CA SER A 89 14.25 11.71 -11.11
C SER A 89 14.38 12.33 -9.72
N GLN A 90 13.28 12.42 -8.95
CA GLN A 90 13.31 12.96 -7.59
C GLN A 90 14.16 12.09 -6.64
N LEU A 91 14.05 10.77 -6.74
CA LEU A 91 14.88 9.87 -5.94
C LEU A 91 16.36 10.06 -6.29
N GLN A 92 16.67 10.19 -7.59
CA GLN A 92 18.05 10.33 -8.06
C GLN A 92 18.71 11.65 -7.61
N THR A 93 17.99 12.76 -7.55
CA THR A 93 18.55 14.04 -7.08
C THR A 93 18.94 13.99 -5.60
N GLN A 94 18.21 13.20 -4.81
CA GLN A 94 18.40 13.10 -3.37
C GLN A 94 19.29 11.93 -2.91
N ILE A 95 19.59 10.96 -3.79
CA ILE A 95 20.51 9.84 -3.47
C ILE A 95 21.87 10.33 -2.97
N SER A 96 22.31 11.53 -3.40
CA SER A 96 23.58 12.12 -2.97
C SER A 96 23.59 12.58 -1.51
N THR A 97 22.42 12.86 -0.93
CA THR A 97 22.25 13.33 0.45
C THR A 97 21.70 12.25 1.38
N THR A 98 20.87 11.35 0.85
CA THR A 98 20.20 10.31 1.61
C THR A 98 20.17 9.02 0.80
N SER A 99 20.78 7.95 1.32
CA SER A 99 20.83 6.64 0.66
C SER A 99 19.98 5.63 1.41
N ALA A 100 18.69 5.91 1.59
CA ALA A 100 17.78 4.93 2.16
C ALA A 100 17.44 3.86 1.11
N PRO A 101 17.69 2.57 1.39
CA PRO A 101 17.21 1.47 0.57
C PRO A 101 15.70 1.53 0.41
N HIS A 102 15.23 1.44 -0.83
CA HIS A 102 13.82 1.60 -1.16
C HIS A 102 13.41 0.74 -2.35
N TRP A 103 12.13 0.43 -2.41
CA TRP A 103 11.48 -0.20 -3.55
C TRP A 103 10.58 0.82 -4.23
N ILE A 104 10.65 0.89 -5.55
CA ILE A 104 9.70 1.67 -6.35
C ILE A 104 8.54 0.74 -6.68
N ILE A 105 7.31 1.21 -6.43
CA ILE A 105 6.10 0.43 -6.69
C ILE A 105 5.14 1.17 -7.61
N GLY A 106 4.43 0.40 -8.43
CA GLY A 106 3.17 0.81 -9.07
C GLY A 106 2.00 0.36 -8.20
N VAL A 107 1.00 1.22 -8.07
CA VAL A 107 -0.21 0.93 -7.31
C VAL A 107 -1.38 0.88 -8.27
N THR A 108 -2.13 -0.21 -8.20
CA THR A 108 -3.33 -0.43 -9.00
C THR A 108 -4.55 -0.53 -8.10
N LEU A 109 -5.72 -0.21 -8.65
CA LEU A 109 -7.00 -0.37 -8.00
C LEU A 109 -7.86 -1.32 -8.83
N LEU A 110 -8.39 -2.35 -8.17
CA LEU A 110 -9.42 -3.18 -8.77
C LEU A 110 -10.79 -2.64 -8.38
N CYS A 111 -11.53 -2.19 -9.37
CA CYS A 111 -12.90 -1.79 -9.18
C CYS A 111 -13.74 -2.19 -10.40
N ASP A 112 -15.01 -2.51 -10.15
CA ASP A 112 -16.03 -2.64 -11.21
C ASP A 112 -16.48 -1.26 -11.73
N ALA A 113 -15.82 -0.18 -11.30
CA ALA A 113 -16.47 1.10 -11.12
C ALA A 113 -16.24 2.12 -12.23
N SER A 114 -17.28 2.91 -12.45
CA SER A 114 -17.31 4.10 -13.30
C SER A 114 -16.25 5.12 -12.87
N ALA A 115 -15.94 6.07 -13.76
CA ALA A 115 -15.06 7.21 -13.48
C ALA A 115 -15.40 7.98 -12.18
N GLU A 116 -16.64 7.86 -11.68
CA GLU A 116 -17.09 8.49 -10.44
C GLU A 116 -16.44 7.91 -9.18
N VAL A 117 -16.16 6.60 -9.11
CA VAL A 117 -15.46 6.02 -7.95
C VAL A 117 -14.00 6.43 -7.94
N LEU A 118 -13.34 6.46 -9.10
CA LEU A 118 -11.97 6.97 -9.23
C LEU A 118 -11.88 8.45 -8.84
N ALA A 119 -12.86 9.26 -9.24
CA ALA A 119 -12.96 10.66 -8.85
C ALA A 119 -13.23 10.82 -7.34
N HIS A 120 -14.09 9.97 -6.75
CA HIS A 120 -14.41 10.00 -5.33
C HIS A 120 -13.23 9.62 -4.44
N LEU A 121 -12.39 8.68 -4.90
CA LEU A 121 -11.17 8.30 -4.21
C LEU A 121 -10.10 9.40 -4.20
N LYS A 122 -10.32 10.51 -4.93
CA LYS A 122 -9.31 11.58 -5.14
C LYS A 122 -7.98 11.03 -5.66
N MET A 123 -8.02 9.86 -6.29
CA MET A 123 -6.86 9.16 -6.84
C MET A 123 -6.60 9.56 -8.29
N SER A 124 -7.45 10.40 -8.90
CA SER A 124 -7.25 10.86 -10.28
C SER A 124 -6.62 12.25 -10.33
N GLN A 125 -5.33 12.31 -10.66
CA GLN A 125 -4.67 13.52 -11.22
C GLN A 125 -4.71 13.53 -12.77
N GLY A 126 -5.43 12.57 -13.37
CA GLY A 126 -5.33 12.23 -14.79
C GLY A 126 -4.71 10.84 -14.95
N PRO A 127 -4.45 10.40 -16.21
CA PRO A 127 -3.79 9.13 -16.45
C PRO A 127 -2.36 9.15 -15.92
N THR A 128 -1.92 8.02 -15.37
CA THR A 128 -0.54 7.82 -14.96
C THR A 128 0.41 7.77 -16.16
N GLN A 129 1.69 8.05 -15.93
CA GLN A 129 2.75 7.91 -16.93
C GLN A 129 3.85 7.00 -16.38
N PRO A 130 4.00 5.76 -16.88
CA PRO A 130 3.15 5.12 -17.90
C PRO A 130 1.72 4.86 -17.41
N ALA A 131 0.77 4.72 -18.33
CA ALA A 131 -0.65 4.46 -18.00
C ALA A 131 -0.98 2.98 -17.76
N VAL A 132 -0.02 2.09 -18.03
CA VAL A 132 -0.17 0.64 -17.94
C VAL A 132 1.01 0.03 -17.19
N ILE A 133 0.76 -1.12 -16.57
CA ILE A 133 1.77 -1.92 -15.87
C ILE A 133 2.83 -2.38 -16.88
N GLY A 134 4.11 -2.22 -16.52
CA GLY A 134 5.23 -2.71 -17.33
C GLY A 134 5.27 -4.24 -17.37
N PRO A 135 5.71 -4.85 -18.49
CA PRO A 135 5.75 -6.31 -18.63
C PRO A 135 6.77 -6.99 -17.70
N ASP A 136 7.68 -6.22 -17.10
CA ASP A 136 8.73 -6.63 -16.19
C ASP A 136 8.42 -6.32 -14.72
N TRP A 137 7.25 -5.73 -14.43
CA TRP A 137 6.85 -5.44 -13.05
C TRP A 137 6.36 -6.72 -12.38
N LEU A 138 6.77 -6.91 -11.13
CA LEU A 138 6.41 -8.08 -10.34
C LEU A 138 5.23 -7.75 -9.43
N LEU A 139 4.12 -8.45 -9.57
CA LEU A 139 3.03 -8.36 -8.60
C LEU A 139 3.51 -8.89 -7.25
N LEU A 140 3.47 -8.05 -6.22
CA LEU A 140 3.75 -8.43 -4.83
C LEU A 140 2.50 -8.99 -4.13
N GLY A 141 1.32 -8.63 -4.63
CA GLY A 141 0.02 -9.09 -4.15
C GLY A 141 -0.98 -7.94 -4.04
N TYR A 142 -2.15 -8.25 -3.49
CA TYR A 142 -3.26 -7.35 -3.29
C TYR A 142 -3.47 -7.06 -1.80
N ASP A 143 -3.45 -5.77 -1.45
CA ASP A 143 -3.90 -5.27 -0.16
C ASP A 143 -5.38 -4.91 -0.23
N VAL A 144 -6.04 -4.79 0.92
CA VAL A 144 -7.43 -4.35 1.04
C VAL A 144 -7.47 -3.14 1.95
N ALA A 145 -7.85 -1.97 1.42
CA ALA A 145 -7.81 -0.71 2.17
C ALA A 145 -9.01 0.19 1.88
N ASP A 146 -9.31 1.11 2.79
CA ASP A 146 -10.38 2.09 2.62
C ASP A 146 -9.98 3.26 1.71
N VAL A 147 -10.89 4.23 1.54
CA VAL A 147 -10.66 5.46 0.75
C VAL A 147 -9.49 6.32 1.26
N SER A 148 -9.13 6.17 2.54
CA SER A 148 -7.98 6.84 3.18
C SER A 148 -6.72 5.97 3.14
N GLN A 149 -6.76 4.84 2.42
CA GLN A 149 -5.71 3.82 2.34
C GLN A 149 -5.40 3.15 3.68
N THR A 150 -6.32 3.17 4.64
CA THR A 150 -6.18 2.41 5.88
C THR A 150 -6.38 0.92 5.57
N SER A 151 -5.36 0.09 5.78
CA SER A 151 -5.44 -1.33 5.43
C SER A 151 -6.37 -2.09 6.38
N GLY A 152 -7.40 -2.70 5.80
CA GLY A 152 -8.28 -3.64 6.47
C GLY A 152 -7.57 -4.93 6.86
N LEU A 153 -6.52 -5.32 6.12
CA LEU A 153 -5.70 -6.50 6.41
C LEU A 153 -4.75 -6.29 7.59
N SER A 154 -4.13 -5.11 7.67
CA SER A 154 -2.94 -4.88 8.50
C SER A 154 -2.94 -3.60 9.35
N ASN A 155 -4.02 -2.82 9.36
CA ASN A 155 -4.15 -1.62 10.21
C ASN A 155 -5.57 -1.37 10.78
N CYS A 156 -6.53 -2.24 10.51
CA CYS A 156 -7.79 -2.27 11.23
C CYS A 156 -7.69 -3.37 12.30
N SER A 157 -7.43 -2.98 13.55
CA SER A 157 -7.18 -3.92 14.63
C SER A 157 -8.21 -5.05 14.72
N TYR A 158 -7.74 -6.20 15.21
CA TYR A 158 -8.57 -7.37 15.47
C TYR A 158 -8.64 -7.63 16.97
N SER A 159 -9.83 -7.98 17.46
CA SER A 159 -9.90 -8.64 18.76
C SER A 159 -9.29 -10.05 18.67
N PRO A 160 -8.75 -10.64 19.74
CA PRO A 160 -8.15 -11.98 19.67
C PRO A 160 -9.09 -13.07 19.11
N THR A 161 -10.37 -13.01 19.49
CA THR A 161 -11.40 -13.95 19.01
C THR A 161 -11.69 -13.77 17.52
N GLU A 162 -11.77 -12.52 17.07
CA GLU A 162 -11.98 -12.17 15.67
C GLU A 162 -10.78 -12.55 14.81
N ALA A 163 -9.56 -12.21 15.25
CA ALA A 163 -8.31 -12.59 14.60
C ALA A 163 -8.25 -14.10 14.39
N PHE A 164 -8.57 -14.90 15.41
CA PHE A 164 -8.61 -16.36 15.31
C PHE A 164 -9.62 -16.84 14.25
N SER A 165 -10.84 -16.32 14.27
CA SER A 165 -11.89 -16.72 13.32
C SER A 165 -11.56 -16.33 11.88
N ILE A 166 -11.07 -15.10 11.67
CA ILE A 166 -10.74 -14.57 10.34
C ILE A 166 -9.49 -15.27 9.82
N ALA A 167 -8.45 -15.44 10.65
CA ALA A 167 -7.23 -16.15 10.25
C ALA A 167 -7.51 -17.59 9.85
N ALA A 168 -8.42 -18.30 10.54
CA ALA A 168 -8.81 -19.66 10.16
C ALA A 168 -9.36 -19.77 8.73
N GLN A 169 -9.99 -18.70 8.23
CA GLN A 169 -10.51 -18.63 6.88
C GLN A 169 -9.50 -18.11 5.86
N TRP A 170 -8.76 -17.04 6.20
CA TRP A 170 -8.03 -16.25 5.21
C TRP A 170 -6.51 -16.42 5.24
N SER A 171 -5.92 -16.89 6.34
CA SER A 171 -4.45 -16.93 6.48
C SER A 171 -3.75 -17.77 5.40
N ARG A 172 -4.43 -18.79 4.85
CA ARG A 172 -3.90 -19.65 3.78
C ARG A 172 -3.94 -19.01 2.39
N GLU A 173 -4.70 -17.94 2.26
CA GLU A 173 -4.84 -17.18 1.01
C GLU A 173 -3.86 -16.00 0.96
N LEU A 174 -3.11 -15.77 2.06
CA LEU A 174 -2.12 -14.71 2.18
C LEU A 174 -0.72 -15.25 1.89
N ASN A 175 0.07 -14.46 1.18
CA ASN A 175 1.46 -14.74 0.87
C ASN A 175 2.41 -14.29 1.99
N ASP A 176 3.72 -14.43 1.76
CA ASP A 176 4.77 -14.10 2.74
C ASP A 176 4.83 -12.61 3.12
N PHE A 177 4.20 -11.74 2.32
CA PHE A 177 4.06 -10.30 2.56
C PHE A 177 2.73 -9.89 3.22
N HIS A 178 1.91 -10.86 3.63
CA HIS A 178 0.57 -10.61 4.18
C HIS A 178 -0.43 -10.02 3.17
N LEU A 179 -0.20 -10.26 1.88
CA LEU A 179 -1.06 -9.83 0.78
C LEU A 179 -1.77 -11.03 0.16
N PHE A 180 -2.86 -10.81 -0.58
CA PHE A 180 -3.47 -11.86 -1.40
C PHE A 180 -2.76 -11.98 -2.75
N ASP A 181 -2.50 -13.20 -3.22
CA ASP A 181 -2.03 -13.41 -4.61
C ASP A 181 -3.17 -13.40 -5.64
N ASP A 182 -4.41 -13.56 -5.17
CA ASP A 182 -5.62 -13.64 -5.99
C ASP A 182 -6.55 -12.46 -5.67
N TRP A 183 -6.87 -11.70 -6.71
CA TRP A 183 -7.72 -10.52 -6.59
C TRP A 183 -9.17 -10.86 -6.21
N GLU A 184 -9.68 -12.03 -6.58
CA GLU A 184 -11.03 -12.46 -6.19
C GLU A 184 -11.11 -12.68 -4.68
N LYS A 185 -10.03 -13.21 -4.08
CA LYS A 185 -9.89 -13.37 -2.63
C LYS A 185 -9.79 -12.02 -1.94
N ALA A 186 -8.99 -11.10 -2.47
CA ALA A 186 -8.89 -9.74 -1.95
C ALA A 186 -10.26 -9.03 -1.97
N ARG A 187 -11.01 -9.14 -3.07
CA ARG A 187 -12.36 -8.56 -3.18
C ARG A 187 -13.34 -9.19 -2.19
N ALA A 188 -13.32 -10.51 -2.04
CA ALA A 188 -14.17 -11.20 -1.06
C ALA A 188 -13.82 -10.80 0.39
N PHE A 189 -12.54 -10.59 0.67
CA PHE A 189 -12.08 -10.06 1.95
C PHE A 189 -12.51 -8.60 2.16
N ALA A 190 -12.49 -7.76 1.12
CA ALA A 190 -12.99 -6.38 1.18
C ALA A 190 -14.46 -6.33 1.58
N ALA A 191 -15.32 -7.14 0.94
CA ALA A 191 -16.75 -7.21 1.29
C ALA A 191 -17.00 -7.70 2.73
N MET A 192 -16.19 -8.65 3.22
CA MET A 192 -16.23 -9.07 4.62
C MET A 192 -15.80 -7.94 5.55
N THR A 193 -14.73 -7.22 5.18
CA THR A 193 -14.18 -6.10 5.96
C THR A 193 -15.14 -4.92 6.01
N ASP A 194 -15.88 -4.63 4.93
CA ASP A 194 -16.95 -3.63 4.90
C ASP A 194 -18.01 -3.91 5.98
N ALA A 195 -18.43 -5.17 6.10
CA ALA A 195 -19.39 -5.58 7.12
C ALA A 195 -18.80 -5.52 8.53
N ARG A 196 -17.49 -5.80 8.67
CA ARG A 196 -16.75 -5.78 9.93
C ARG A 196 -16.50 -4.35 10.44
N MET A 197 -16.16 -3.44 9.55
CA MET A 197 -15.73 -2.06 9.84
C MET A 197 -16.55 -1.03 9.07
N PRO A 198 -17.86 -0.86 9.36
CA PRO A 198 -18.74 0.04 8.60
C PRO A 198 -18.29 1.50 8.60
N SER A 199 -17.54 1.95 9.60
CA SER A 199 -17.02 3.33 9.69
C SER A 199 -15.89 3.61 8.70
N HIS A 200 -15.26 2.57 8.16
CA HIS A 200 -14.19 2.66 7.15
C HIS A 200 -14.64 2.19 5.76
N SER A 201 -15.81 1.55 5.67
CA SER A 201 -16.38 1.14 4.38
C SER A 201 -16.63 2.36 3.47
N PRO A 202 -16.37 2.26 2.14
CA PRO A 202 -15.98 1.06 1.41
C PRO A 202 -14.48 0.72 1.44
N PHE A 203 -14.17 -0.58 1.49
CA PHE A 203 -12.85 -1.16 1.24
C PHE A 203 -12.68 -1.58 -0.22
N PHE A 204 -11.46 -1.46 -0.72
CA PHE A 204 -11.08 -1.80 -2.10
C PHE A 204 -9.82 -2.67 -2.13
N ALA A 205 -9.65 -3.44 -3.21
CA ALA A 205 -8.43 -4.21 -3.45
C ALA A 205 -7.42 -3.38 -4.24
N PHE A 206 -6.20 -3.25 -3.70
CA PHE A 206 -5.09 -2.52 -4.30
C PHE A 206 -3.97 -3.48 -4.68
N GLY A 207 -3.62 -3.56 -5.96
CA GLY A 207 -2.48 -4.35 -6.40
C GLY A 207 -1.18 -3.57 -6.26
N LEU A 208 -0.19 -4.18 -5.62
CA LEU A 208 1.14 -3.60 -5.40
C LEU A 208 2.15 -4.27 -6.35
N TRP A 209 2.77 -3.48 -7.21
CA TRP A 209 3.66 -3.97 -8.26
C TRP A 209 5.07 -3.45 -8.03
N LEU A 210 6.04 -4.32 -7.79
CA LEU A 210 7.44 -3.95 -7.71
C LEU A 210 7.96 -3.57 -9.10
N ILE A 211 8.52 -2.37 -9.20
CA ILE A 211 9.13 -1.85 -10.41
C ILE A 211 10.63 -2.09 -10.34
N PRO A 212 11.24 -2.79 -11.31
CA PRO A 212 12.68 -2.98 -11.33
C PRO A 212 13.40 -1.63 -11.43
N SER A 213 14.51 -1.54 -10.69
CA SER A 213 15.35 -0.34 -10.60
C SER A 213 15.91 0.06 -11.95
#